data_AF-Q5P8X2-F1
#
_entry.id   AF-Q5P8X2-F1
#
_cell.length_a   1.000
_cell.length_b   1.000
_cell.length_c   1.000
_cell.angle_alpha   90.00
_cell.angle_beta   90.00
_cell.angle_gamma   90.00
#
_symmetry.space_group_name_H-M   'P 1'
#
loop_
_entity.id
_entity.type
_entity.pdbx_description
1 polymer ?
#
loop_
_entity_poly.entity_id
_entity_poly.type
_entity_poly.pdbx_seq_one_letter_code
_entity_poly.pdbx_strand_id
1 'polypeptide(L)'
;MNEATALARATGACVMLIHHVAKGSTKEIRSALDAMEAIRGSGAIAGSARAAYVLWPPADGGRNVCEVLGSEFKEGRVAFGLVAKAYGDARRDRSVFVRNERGILTDRTQAYNALSGGDTDAMRTDLLRAIREAWQRGEAFAASQGSNGLHSRRFELPESFHEKPRQWFEEQAGKLLAEGNIKRLSYRGGARLVPADAETAVPTPPEGATPEAENVAPEVAE
;
A
#
# COMPACT_ATOMS: atom_id res chain seq x y z
N MET A 1 -22.82 -24.32 -13.97
CA MET A 1 -21.34 -24.33 -13.94
C MET A 1 -20.75 -25.66 -14.36
N ASN A 2 -21.14 -26.79 -13.76
CA ASN A 2 -20.59 -28.11 -14.12
C ASN A 2 -20.75 -28.46 -15.61
N GLU A 3 -21.88 -28.10 -16.22
CA GLU A 3 -22.13 -28.28 -17.66
C GLU A 3 -21.17 -27.45 -18.54
N ALA A 4 -20.88 -26.20 -18.17
CA ALA A 4 -19.95 -25.35 -18.90
C ALA A 4 -18.52 -25.91 -18.84
N THR A 5 -18.11 -26.43 -17.67
CA THR A 5 -16.83 -27.13 -17.52
C THR A 5 -16.79 -28.43 -18.32
N ALA A 6 -17.89 -29.20 -18.34
CA ALA A 6 -18.00 -30.41 -19.15
C ALA A 6 -17.91 -30.12 -20.64
N LEU A 7 -18.58 -29.05 -21.11
CA LEU A 7 -18.52 -28.59 -22.50
C LEU A 7 -17.09 -28.21 -22.90
N ALA A 8 -16.41 -27.40 -22.09
CA ALA A 8 -15.02 -27.01 -22.33
C ALA A 8 -14.09 -28.24 -22.39
N ARG A 9 -14.31 -29.22 -21.50
CA ARG A 9 -13.53 -30.47 -21.48
C ARG A 9 -13.79 -31.35 -22.70
N ALA A 10 -15.06 -31.50 -23.10
CA ALA A 10 -15.44 -32.39 -24.20
C ALA A 10 -15.02 -31.84 -25.57
N THR A 11 -15.00 -30.52 -25.72
CA THR A 11 -14.76 -29.86 -27.01
C THR A 11 -13.36 -29.27 -27.15
N GLY A 12 -12.65 -29.05 -26.05
CA GLY A 12 -11.40 -28.28 -26.03
C GLY A 12 -11.59 -26.77 -26.25
N ALA A 13 -12.84 -26.29 -26.37
CA ALA A 13 -13.13 -24.89 -26.58
C ALA A 13 -12.89 -24.05 -25.31
N CYS A 14 -12.53 -22.78 -25.50
CA CYS A 14 -12.55 -21.79 -24.42
C CYS A 14 -13.98 -21.36 -24.13
N VAL A 15 -14.47 -21.66 -22.93
CA VAL A 15 -15.80 -21.23 -22.47
C VAL A 15 -15.63 -20.05 -21.51
N MET A 16 -16.05 -18.87 -21.95
CA MET A 16 -16.05 -17.65 -21.13
C MET A 16 -17.46 -17.39 -20.59
N LEU A 17 -17.55 -17.13 -19.28
CA LEU A 17 -18.80 -16.79 -18.62
C LEU A 17 -18.68 -15.41 -17.99
N ILE A 18 -19.70 -14.58 -18.18
CA ILE A 18 -19.79 -13.26 -17.56
C ILE A 18 -20.72 -13.38 -16.36
N HIS A 19 -20.26 -12.91 -15.21
CA HIS A 19 -21.02 -12.95 -13.97
C HIS A 19 -20.86 -11.65 -13.19
N HIS A 20 -21.93 -11.24 -12.50
CA HIS A 20 -21.91 -10.04 -11.68
C HIS A 20 -21.32 -10.32 -10.29
N VAL A 21 -20.59 -9.34 -9.77
CA VAL A 21 -20.16 -9.32 -8.36
C VAL A 21 -21.30 -8.92 -7.43
N ALA A 22 -21.15 -9.21 -6.13
CA ALA A 22 -22.11 -8.77 -5.13
C ALA A 22 -22.20 -7.24 -5.07
N LYS A 23 -23.42 -6.71 -4.81
CA LYS A 23 -23.60 -5.26 -4.74
C LYS A 23 -22.79 -4.69 -3.57
N GLY A 24 -21.94 -3.70 -3.85
CA GLY A 24 -21.13 -3.03 -2.84
C GLY A 24 -19.79 -3.69 -2.50
N SER A 25 -19.53 -4.92 -2.94
CA SER A 25 -18.27 -5.63 -2.63
C SER A 25 -17.05 -5.05 -3.33
N THR A 26 -17.23 -4.28 -4.39
CA THR A 26 -16.13 -3.74 -5.20
C THR A 26 -15.33 -2.63 -4.51
N LYS A 27 -15.89 -1.99 -3.48
CA LYS A 27 -15.21 -0.90 -2.75
C LYS A 27 -14.04 -1.40 -1.91
N GLU A 28 -14.03 -2.68 -1.56
CA GLU A 28 -13.09 -3.28 -0.62
C GLU A 28 -12.04 -4.15 -1.30
N ILE A 29 -12.10 -4.33 -2.63
CA ILE A 29 -11.18 -5.19 -3.36
C ILE A 29 -9.77 -4.57 -3.37
N ARG A 30 -8.87 -5.15 -2.58
CA ARG A 30 -7.44 -4.82 -2.53
C ARG A 30 -6.55 -5.99 -2.94
N SER A 31 -7.05 -7.21 -2.81
CA SER A 31 -6.32 -8.45 -3.06
C SER A 31 -7.07 -9.40 -4.02
N ALA A 32 -6.37 -10.47 -4.45
CA ALA A 32 -6.97 -11.57 -5.19
C ALA A 32 -8.03 -12.33 -4.39
N LEU A 33 -7.86 -12.41 -3.07
CA LEU A 33 -8.84 -13.04 -2.19
C LEU A 33 -10.12 -12.20 -2.14
N ASP A 34 -10.00 -10.89 -1.93
CA ASP A 34 -11.15 -9.98 -1.89
C ASP A 34 -11.91 -10.00 -3.23
N ALA A 35 -11.17 -10.04 -4.35
CA ALA A 35 -11.76 -10.16 -5.68
C ALA A 35 -12.51 -11.50 -5.83
N MET A 36 -11.96 -12.59 -5.29
CA MET A 36 -12.61 -13.90 -5.31
C MET A 36 -13.88 -13.92 -4.46
N GLU A 37 -13.86 -13.30 -3.28
CA GLU A 37 -15.01 -13.18 -2.37
C GLU A 37 -16.10 -12.26 -2.95
N ALA A 38 -15.71 -11.25 -3.73
CA ALA A 38 -16.65 -10.35 -4.40
C ALA A 38 -17.51 -11.05 -5.45
N ILE A 39 -17.08 -12.21 -5.99
CA ILE A 39 -17.86 -13.00 -6.95
C ILE A 39 -19.09 -13.56 -6.23
N ARG A 40 -20.29 -13.10 -6.62
CA ARG A 40 -21.54 -13.54 -5.98
C ARG A 40 -21.75 -15.05 -6.16
N GLY A 41 -21.92 -15.81 -5.08
CA GLY A 41 -22.04 -17.27 -5.16
C GLY A 41 -20.71 -17.97 -5.46
N SER A 42 -19.60 -17.35 -5.04
CA SER A 42 -18.19 -17.73 -5.30
C SER A 42 -17.90 -19.23 -5.18
N GLY A 43 -18.48 -19.94 -4.21
CA GLY A 43 -18.21 -21.37 -3.99
C GLY A 43 -18.45 -22.24 -5.24
N ALA A 44 -19.57 -22.08 -5.93
CA ALA A 44 -19.89 -22.90 -7.11
C ALA A 44 -19.20 -22.40 -8.39
N ILE A 45 -19.05 -21.08 -8.54
CA ILE A 45 -18.53 -20.44 -9.76
C ILE A 45 -17.01 -20.44 -9.75
N ALA A 46 -16.39 -19.83 -8.73
CA ALA A 46 -14.94 -19.78 -8.63
C ALA A 46 -14.33 -21.17 -8.38
N GLY A 47 -15.03 -22.05 -7.66
CA GLY A 47 -14.61 -23.43 -7.43
C GLY A 47 -14.40 -24.23 -8.72
N SER A 48 -15.30 -24.08 -9.69
CA SER A 48 -15.29 -24.82 -10.95
C SER A 48 -14.53 -24.14 -12.09
N ALA A 49 -14.32 -22.82 -12.03
CA ALA A 49 -13.58 -22.07 -13.03
C ALA A 49 -12.07 -22.32 -12.94
N ARG A 50 -11.40 -22.46 -14.10
CA ARG A 50 -9.93 -22.56 -14.20
C ARG A 50 -9.24 -21.21 -14.01
N ALA A 51 -9.92 -20.13 -14.40
CA ALA A 51 -9.49 -18.76 -14.16
C ALA A 51 -10.71 -17.88 -13.84
N ALA A 52 -10.52 -16.87 -13.02
CA ALA A 52 -11.51 -15.86 -12.70
C ALA A 52 -10.84 -14.49 -12.71
N TYR A 53 -11.46 -13.55 -13.41
CA TYR A 53 -11.02 -12.17 -13.51
C TYR A 53 -12.15 -11.25 -13.10
N VAL A 54 -11.83 -10.25 -12.29
CA VAL A 54 -12.81 -9.28 -11.80
C VAL A 54 -12.43 -7.92 -12.35
N LEU A 55 -13.41 -7.20 -12.90
CA LEU A 55 -13.29 -5.83 -13.38
C LEU A 55 -14.30 -4.97 -12.64
N TRP A 56 -13.88 -3.83 -12.11
CA TRP A 56 -14.76 -2.94 -11.34
C TRP A 56 -14.34 -1.46 -11.46
N PRO A 57 -15.26 -0.50 -11.29
CA PRO A 57 -14.92 0.91 -11.25
C PRO A 57 -14.24 1.29 -9.92
N PRO A 58 -13.33 2.27 -9.91
CA PRO A 58 -12.80 2.86 -8.68
C PRO A 58 -13.90 3.51 -7.83
N ALA A 59 -13.72 3.53 -6.51
CA ALA A 59 -14.71 4.10 -5.58
C ALA A 59 -14.90 5.62 -5.73
N ASP A 60 -13.86 6.34 -6.15
CA ASP A 60 -13.86 7.77 -6.44
C ASP A 60 -14.28 8.10 -7.89
N GLY A 61 -14.75 7.10 -8.64
CA GLY A 61 -15.05 7.22 -10.07
C GLY A 61 -13.80 7.30 -10.97
N GLY A 62 -12.59 7.22 -10.39
CA GLY A 62 -11.32 7.29 -11.11
C GLY A 62 -10.70 8.68 -11.21
N ARG A 63 -11.09 9.64 -10.36
CA ARG A 63 -10.52 11.00 -10.34
C ARG A 63 -9.02 10.98 -10.12
N ASN A 64 -8.56 10.31 -9.06
CA ASN A 64 -7.14 10.23 -8.74
C ASN A 64 -6.32 9.58 -9.87
N VAL A 65 -6.86 8.53 -10.48
CA VAL A 65 -6.19 7.86 -11.61
C VAL A 65 -6.10 8.78 -12.82
N CYS A 66 -7.15 9.54 -13.12
CA CYS A 66 -7.14 10.49 -14.23
C CYS A 66 -6.13 11.61 -14.01
N GLU A 67 -6.07 12.14 -12.79
CA GLU A 67 -5.12 13.18 -12.36
C GLU A 67 -3.67 12.72 -12.51
N VAL A 68 -3.32 11.56 -11.92
CA VAL A 68 -1.98 10.97 -12.04
C VAL A 68 -1.57 10.80 -13.50
N LEU A 69 -2.50 10.38 -14.36
CA LEU A 69 -2.24 10.12 -15.77
C LEU A 69 -2.31 11.39 -16.64
N GLY A 70 -2.58 12.56 -16.07
CA GLY A 70 -2.74 13.82 -16.82
C GLY A 70 -3.89 13.80 -17.81
N SER A 71 -4.96 13.05 -17.50
CA SER A 71 -6.11 12.84 -18.38
C SER A 71 -7.37 13.49 -17.82
N GLU A 72 -8.25 13.95 -18.71
CA GLU A 72 -9.53 14.55 -18.30
C GLU A 72 -10.40 13.54 -17.55
N PHE A 73 -10.94 13.92 -16.39
CA PHE A 73 -11.85 13.07 -15.64
C PHE A 73 -13.21 12.93 -16.35
N LYS A 74 -13.67 11.69 -16.53
CA LYS A 74 -15.05 11.35 -16.92
C LYS A 74 -15.51 10.13 -16.12
N GLU A 75 -16.78 10.12 -15.72
CA GLU A 75 -17.35 8.96 -15.04
C GLU A 75 -17.32 7.73 -15.95
N GLY A 76 -16.98 6.55 -15.39
CA GLY A 76 -16.84 5.31 -16.18
C GLY A 76 -15.60 5.25 -17.09
N ARG A 77 -14.71 6.25 -17.02
CA ARG A 77 -13.46 6.28 -17.78
C ARG A 77 -12.43 5.29 -17.27
N VAL A 78 -12.41 5.03 -15.96
CA VAL A 78 -11.42 4.16 -15.33
C VAL A 78 -12.08 2.87 -14.85
N ALA A 79 -11.39 1.75 -15.06
CA ALA A 79 -11.73 0.48 -14.46
C ALA A 79 -10.46 -0.17 -13.88
N PHE A 80 -10.59 -0.78 -12.72
CA PHE A 80 -9.59 -1.69 -12.18
C PHE A 80 -9.93 -3.11 -12.56
N GLY A 81 -8.88 -3.93 -12.70
CA GLY A 81 -9.07 -5.35 -12.86
C GLY A 81 -8.00 -6.17 -12.15
N LEU A 82 -8.36 -7.38 -11.77
CA LEU A 82 -7.49 -8.26 -11.00
C LEU A 82 -7.85 -9.73 -11.26
N VAL A 83 -6.82 -10.56 -11.40
CA VAL A 83 -6.97 -12.01 -11.53
C VAL A 83 -7.26 -12.61 -10.15
N ALA A 84 -8.52 -12.93 -9.88
CA ALA A 84 -8.95 -13.54 -8.63
C ALA A 84 -8.52 -15.01 -8.51
N LYS A 85 -8.48 -15.73 -9.65
CA LYS A 85 -8.05 -17.13 -9.72
C LYS A 85 -7.38 -17.41 -11.06
N ALA A 86 -6.33 -18.23 -11.06
CA ALA A 86 -5.76 -18.81 -12.27
C ALA A 86 -5.08 -20.14 -11.95
N TYR A 87 -5.19 -21.11 -12.86
CA TYR A 87 -4.35 -22.30 -12.90
C TYR A 87 -3.20 -22.04 -13.87
N GLY A 88 -2.09 -21.55 -13.34
CA GLY A 88 -0.91 -21.13 -14.11
C GLY A 88 -0.44 -19.73 -13.70
N ASP A 89 0.55 -19.23 -14.43
CA ASP A 89 1.12 -17.91 -14.20
C ASP A 89 0.11 -16.82 -14.59
N ALA A 90 -0.11 -15.91 -13.66
CA ALA A 90 -0.95 -14.76 -13.89
C ALA A 90 -0.45 -13.59 -13.07
N ARG A 91 -0.56 -12.40 -13.66
CA ARG A 91 -0.38 -11.14 -12.96
C ARG A 91 -1.43 -11.02 -11.85
N ARG A 92 -1.01 -10.97 -10.59
CA ARG A 92 -1.91 -10.90 -9.42
C ARG A 92 -2.04 -9.51 -8.79
N ASP A 93 -1.26 -8.54 -9.28
CA ASP A 93 -1.44 -7.14 -8.94
C ASP A 93 -2.55 -6.50 -9.77
N ARG A 94 -3.05 -5.37 -9.25
CA ARG A 94 -4.16 -4.64 -9.85
C ARG A 94 -3.74 -4.01 -11.18
N SER A 95 -4.53 -4.28 -12.21
CA SER A 95 -4.45 -3.62 -13.50
C SER A 95 -5.32 -2.35 -13.50
N VAL A 96 -4.84 -1.31 -14.19
CA VAL A 96 -5.52 -0.02 -14.34
C VAL A 96 -5.84 0.20 -15.81
N PHE A 97 -7.13 0.24 -16.14
CA PHE A 97 -7.61 0.49 -17.49
C PHE A 97 -8.22 1.88 -17.61
N VAL A 98 -7.91 2.55 -18.72
CA VAL A 98 -8.50 3.84 -19.08
C VAL A 98 -9.22 3.69 -20.41
N ARG A 99 -10.48 4.10 -20.43
CA ARG A 99 -11.33 4.10 -21.62
C ARG A 99 -10.90 5.24 -22.56
N ASN A 100 -10.62 4.88 -23.80
CA ASN A 100 -10.35 5.86 -24.85
C ASN A 100 -11.65 6.43 -25.44
N GLU A 101 -11.54 7.39 -26.35
CA GLU A 101 -12.68 8.06 -26.99
C GLU A 101 -13.58 7.11 -27.80
N ARG A 102 -13.03 5.98 -28.27
CA ARG A 102 -13.79 4.92 -28.97
C ARG A 102 -14.52 3.98 -28.01
N GLY A 103 -14.42 4.21 -26.70
CA GLY A 103 -15.05 3.37 -25.68
C GLY A 103 -14.25 2.13 -25.31
N ILE A 104 -13.01 1.96 -25.77
CA ILE A 104 -12.18 0.77 -25.51
C ILE A 104 -11.32 0.99 -24.27
N LEU A 105 -11.35 0.02 -23.35
CA LEU A 105 -10.47 -0.01 -22.18
C LEU A 105 -9.03 -0.35 -22.62
N THR A 106 -8.10 0.56 -22.34
CA THR A 106 -6.67 0.40 -22.65
C THR A 106 -5.90 0.21 -21.35
N ASP A 107 -5.00 -0.77 -21.29
CA ASP A 107 -4.14 -0.98 -20.12
C ASP A 107 -3.16 0.20 -19.97
N ARG A 108 -3.22 0.87 -18.82
CA ARG A 108 -2.35 1.98 -18.43
C ARG A 108 -1.60 1.68 -17.14
N THR A 109 -1.55 0.42 -16.71
CA THR A 109 -1.00 0.02 -15.40
C THR A 109 0.46 0.43 -15.25
N GLN A 110 1.31 0.19 -16.25
CA GLN A 110 2.72 0.60 -16.17
C GLN A 110 2.87 2.12 -16.06
N ALA A 111 2.16 2.88 -16.90
CA ALA A 111 2.21 4.34 -16.87
C ALA A 111 1.71 4.89 -15.52
N TYR A 112 0.60 4.34 -15.02
CA TYR A 112 0.06 4.70 -13.72
C TYR A 112 1.05 4.38 -12.59
N ASN A 113 1.63 3.18 -12.57
CA ASN A 113 2.59 2.79 -11.54
C ASN A 113 3.88 3.63 -11.60
N ALA A 114 4.36 3.99 -12.79
CA ALA A 114 5.53 4.85 -12.94
C ALA A 114 5.26 6.27 -12.38
N LEU A 115 4.07 6.81 -12.64
CA LEU A 115 3.68 8.17 -12.22
C LEU A 115 3.25 8.22 -10.75
N SER A 116 2.47 7.25 -10.26
CA SER A 116 2.11 7.11 -8.84
C SER A 116 3.27 6.66 -7.96
N GLY A 117 4.20 5.88 -8.52
CA GLY A 117 5.40 5.42 -7.83
C GLY A 117 6.39 6.55 -7.56
N GLY A 118 6.46 7.55 -8.44
CA GLY A 118 7.33 8.72 -8.25
C GLY A 118 7.07 9.46 -6.94
N ASP A 119 5.81 9.65 -6.56
CA ASP A 119 5.44 10.32 -5.31
C ASP A 119 5.71 9.43 -4.09
N THR A 120 5.45 8.12 -4.18
CA THR A 120 5.70 7.19 -3.06
C THR A 120 7.21 6.95 -2.83
N ASP A 121 8.02 6.91 -3.89
CA ASP A 121 9.47 6.74 -3.79
C ASP A 121 10.16 8.04 -3.36
N ALA A 122 9.70 9.21 -3.82
CA ALA A 122 10.12 10.51 -3.29
C ALA A 122 9.77 10.63 -1.80
N MET A 123 8.53 10.33 -1.41
CA MET A 123 8.11 10.30 0.00
C MET A 123 8.90 9.28 0.83
N ARG A 124 9.25 8.11 0.27
CA ARG A 124 10.09 7.13 0.97
C ARG A 124 11.51 7.67 1.17
N THR A 125 12.05 8.37 0.18
CA THR A 125 13.35 9.05 0.26
C THR A 125 13.34 10.14 1.32
N ASP A 126 12.28 10.95 1.38
CA ASP A 126 12.12 12.00 2.39
C ASP A 126 11.90 11.41 3.79
N LEU A 127 11.16 10.31 3.91
CA LEU A 127 11.00 9.59 5.18
C LEU A 127 12.34 9.03 5.68
N LEU A 128 13.16 8.46 4.79
CA LEU A 128 14.51 7.99 5.12
C LEU A 128 15.40 9.14 5.60
N ARG A 129 15.34 10.29 4.91
CA ARG A 129 16.07 11.51 5.32
C ARG A 129 15.64 11.95 6.72
N ALA A 130 14.34 12.03 6.98
CA ALA A 130 13.82 12.45 8.27
C ALA A 130 14.21 11.49 9.41
N ILE A 131 14.21 10.17 9.17
CA ILE A 131 14.71 9.18 10.15
C ILE A 131 16.18 9.42 10.46
N ARG A 132 17.01 9.70 9.43
CA ARG A 132 18.44 9.99 9.62
C ARG A 132 18.65 11.27 10.41
N GLU A 133 17.93 12.34 10.10
CA GLU A 133 18.04 13.61 10.81
C GLU A 133 17.59 13.50 12.27
N ALA A 134 16.46 12.82 12.53
CA ALA A 134 16.00 12.57 13.89
C ALA A 134 17.01 11.72 14.69
N TRP A 135 17.61 10.71 14.06
CA TRP A 135 18.69 9.95 14.69
C TRP A 135 19.90 10.83 14.99
N GLN A 136 20.37 11.65 14.05
CA GLN A 136 21.51 12.56 14.24
C GLN A 136 21.29 13.57 15.38
N ARG A 137 20.04 14.01 15.61
CA ARG A 137 19.67 14.86 16.75
C ARG A 137 19.57 14.14 18.10
N GLY A 138 19.73 12.81 18.12
CA GLY A 138 19.55 12.00 19.33
C GLY A 138 18.10 11.61 19.61
N GLU A 139 17.18 11.92 18.70
CA GLU A 139 15.74 11.78 18.87
C GLU A 139 15.16 10.68 17.96
N ALA A 140 15.88 9.57 17.81
CA ALA A 140 15.48 8.49 16.90
C ALA A 140 14.04 8.00 17.16
N PHE A 141 13.29 7.75 16.09
CA PHE A 141 11.92 7.25 16.19
C PHE A 141 11.89 5.86 16.81
N ALA A 142 10.89 5.59 17.65
CA ALA A 142 10.64 4.24 18.16
C ALA A 142 10.15 3.33 17.02
N ALA A 143 10.62 2.08 17.01
CA ALA A 143 10.10 1.05 16.13
C ALA A 143 8.70 0.56 16.57
N SER A 144 8.33 0.83 17.82
CA SER A 144 7.00 0.57 18.36
C SER A 144 6.03 1.68 18.01
N GLN A 145 4.74 1.35 18.01
CA GLN A 145 3.65 2.23 17.60
C GLN A 145 3.17 3.16 18.73
N GLY A 146 4.02 3.41 19.72
CA GLY A 146 3.71 4.25 20.87
C GLY A 146 3.82 5.74 20.59
N SER A 147 3.87 6.54 21.66
CA SER A 147 4.01 8.00 21.60
C SER A 147 5.23 8.47 20.79
N ASN A 148 6.31 7.68 20.78
CA ASN A 148 7.56 8.00 20.08
C ASN A 148 7.69 7.37 18.67
N GLY A 149 6.64 6.75 18.14
CA GLY A 149 6.63 6.15 16.81
C GLY A 149 6.45 7.19 15.68
N LEU A 150 6.75 6.77 14.44
CA LEU A 150 6.69 7.63 13.24
C LEU A 150 5.34 8.36 13.07
N HIS A 151 4.22 7.66 13.22
CA HIS A 151 2.90 8.29 13.04
C HIS A 151 2.56 9.29 14.16
N SER A 152 2.92 8.98 15.41
CA SER A 152 2.66 9.85 16.56
C SER A 152 3.42 11.17 16.44
N ARG A 153 4.65 11.10 15.92
CA ARG A 153 5.54 12.25 15.68
C ARG A 153 5.49 12.77 14.23
N ARG A 154 4.43 12.46 13.48
CA ARG A 154 4.33 12.82 12.05
C ARG A 154 4.37 14.33 11.79
N PHE A 155 3.99 15.14 12.77
CA PHE A 155 4.04 16.61 12.66
C PHE A 155 5.47 17.17 12.72
N GLU A 156 6.45 16.37 13.14
CA GLU A 156 7.87 16.70 13.06
C GLU A 156 8.47 16.38 11.69
N LEU A 157 7.73 15.62 10.86
CA LEU A 157 8.11 15.30 9.49
C LEU A 157 7.61 16.40 8.52
N PRO A 158 8.08 16.42 7.26
CA PRO A 158 7.53 17.30 6.23
C PRO A 158 5.99 17.23 6.14
N GLU A 159 5.36 18.33 5.71
CA GLU A 159 3.89 18.49 5.69
C GLU A 159 3.15 17.38 4.93
N SER A 160 3.78 16.82 3.89
CA SER A 160 3.27 15.69 3.11
C SER A 160 2.97 14.43 3.94
N PHE A 161 3.53 14.31 5.15
CA PHE A 161 3.33 13.18 6.05
C PHE A 161 2.23 13.40 7.11
N HIS A 162 1.76 14.63 7.31
CA HIS A 162 0.89 14.98 8.45
C HIS A 162 -0.49 14.31 8.38
N GLU A 163 -1.00 14.13 7.16
CA GLU A 163 -2.30 13.49 6.89
C GLU A 163 -2.18 11.98 6.62
N LYS A 164 -0.97 11.41 6.63
CA LYS A 164 -0.80 9.99 6.31
C LYS A 164 -1.29 9.11 7.46
N PRO A 165 -2.07 8.07 7.17
CA PRO A 165 -2.57 7.17 8.20
C PRO A 165 -1.44 6.31 8.76
N ARG A 166 -1.61 5.82 9.99
CA ARG A 166 -0.66 4.93 10.66
C ARG A 166 -0.21 3.75 9.79
N GLN A 167 -1.14 3.10 9.10
CA GLN A 167 -0.84 1.96 8.21
C GLN A 167 0.18 2.33 7.12
N TRP A 168 0.12 3.55 6.59
CA TRP A 168 1.07 4.02 5.57
C TRP A 168 2.50 4.03 6.12
N PHE A 169 2.71 4.56 7.34
CA PHE A 169 4.02 4.55 7.98
C PHE A 169 4.53 3.14 8.26
N GLU A 170 3.66 2.24 8.71
CA GLU A 170 4.00 0.84 8.95
C GLU A 170 4.47 0.16 7.66
N GLU A 171 3.75 0.36 6.56
CA GLU A 171 4.10 -0.18 5.24
C GLU A 171 5.43 0.38 4.71
N GLN A 172 5.64 1.70 4.78
CA GLN A 172 6.87 2.30 4.26
C GLN A 172 8.09 2.00 5.13
N ALA A 173 7.96 2.03 6.46
CA ALA A 173 9.04 1.64 7.36
C ALA A 173 9.39 0.15 7.20
N GLY A 174 8.38 -0.72 6.98
CA GLY A 174 8.59 -2.12 6.67
C GLY A 174 9.41 -2.33 5.39
N LYS A 175 9.12 -1.57 4.32
CA LYS A 175 9.90 -1.59 3.08
C LYS A 175 11.34 -1.12 3.29
N LEU A 176 11.54 0.01 3.97
CA LEU A 176 12.88 0.52 4.27
C LEU A 176 13.73 -0.47 5.09
N LEU A 177 13.11 -1.22 6.01
CA LEU A 177 13.76 -2.28 6.77
C LEU A 177 14.11 -3.49 5.88
N ALA A 178 13.20 -3.92 5.02
CA ALA A 178 13.40 -5.06 4.12
C ALA A 178 14.49 -4.77 3.06
N GLU A 179 14.57 -3.53 2.59
CA GLU A 179 15.59 -3.04 1.65
C GLU A 179 16.94 -2.78 2.33
N GLY A 180 17.01 -2.84 3.67
CA GLY A 180 18.23 -2.58 4.43
C GLY A 180 18.64 -1.11 4.50
N ASN A 181 17.74 -0.18 4.15
CA ASN A 181 17.98 1.27 4.21
C ASN A 181 17.98 1.82 5.64
N ILE A 182 17.23 1.16 6.53
CA ILE A 182 17.22 1.42 7.98
C ILE A 182 17.30 0.09 8.73
N LYS A 183 17.64 0.14 10.02
CA LYS A 183 17.63 -1.02 10.91
C LYS A 183 17.03 -0.70 12.27
N ARG A 184 16.80 -1.75 13.06
CA ARG A 184 16.34 -1.64 14.45
C ARG A 184 17.51 -1.84 15.39
N LEU A 185 17.76 -0.89 16.28
CA LEU A 185 18.71 -1.05 17.38
C LEU A 185 18.01 -0.96 18.73
N SER A 186 18.39 -1.83 19.66
CA SER A 186 17.83 -1.89 21.01
C SER A 186 18.16 -0.63 21.80
N TYR A 187 17.18 -0.09 22.53
CA TYR A 187 17.34 1.10 23.37
C TYR A 187 16.31 1.11 24.50
N ARG A 188 16.78 1.17 25.76
CA ARG A 188 15.97 1.30 26.99
C ARG A 188 14.68 0.45 26.97
N GLY A 189 14.80 -0.85 26.69
CA GLY A 189 13.67 -1.80 26.69
C GLY A 189 12.79 -1.79 25.43
N GLY A 190 13.12 -0.98 24.42
CA GLY A 190 12.49 -0.98 23.10
C GLY A 190 13.52 -1.03 21.96
N ALA A 191 13.09 -0.69 20.75
CA ALA A 191 13.96 -0.54 19.60
C ALA A 191 13.74 0.79 18.90
N ARG A 192 14.81 1.36 18.31
CA ARG A 192 14.78 2.60 17.52
C ARG A 192 15.01 2.30 16.06
N LEU A 193 14.34 3.06 15.19
CA LEU A 193 14.61 3.08 13.75
C LEU A 193 15.80 4.00 13.51
N VAL A 194 16.86 3.44 12.95
CA VAL A 194 18.12 4.15 12.69
C VAL A 194 18.59 3.90 11.27
N PRO A 195 19.42 4.78 10.69
CA PRO A 195 20.08 4.53 9.41
C PRO A 195 20.85 3.20 9.38
N ALA A 196 20.99 2.61 8.20
CA ALA A 196 21.70 1.34 8.01
C ALA A 196 23.13 1.35 8.58
N ASP A 197 23.82 2.48 8.44
CA ASP A 197 25.19 2.75 8.87
C ASP A 197 25.34 3.10 10.36
N ALA A 198 24.24 3.30 11.10
CA ALA A 198 24.30 3.68 12.51
C ALA A 198 24.81 2.54 13.41
N GLU A 199 25.81 2.80 14.26
CA GLU A 199 26.30 1.78 15.21
C GLU A 199 25.53 1.81 16.54
N THR A 200 24.96 2.96 16.91
CA THR A 200 24.22 3.15 18.16
C THR A 200 22.78 3.60 17.90
N ALA A 201 21.88 3.25 18.82
CA ALA A 201 20.46 3.61 18.72
C ALA A 201 20.20 5.12 18.85
N VAL A 202 21.10 5.82 19.55
CA VAL A 202 21.13 7.26 19.75
C VAL A 202 22.62 7.65 19.66
N PRO A 203 23.02 8.55 18.73
CA PRO A 203 24.39 9.03 18.67
C PRO A 203 24.67 9.92 19.89
N THR A 204 25.86 9.78 20.46
CA THR A 204 26.34 10.69 21.50
C THR A 204 26.47 12.08 20.87
N PRO A 205 25.91 13.15 21.47
CA PRO A 205 26.12 14.49 20.98
C PRO A 205 27.63 14.78 20.91
N PRO A 206 28.13 15.48 19.87
CA PRO A 206 29.49 15.98 19.92
C PRO A 206 29.65 16.84 21.18
N GLU A 207 30.74 16.66 21.93
CA GLU A 207 31.02 17.35 23.20
C GLU A 207 30.76 18.85 23.05
N GLY A 208 29.70 19.36 23.70
CA GLY A 208 29.35 20.78 23.66
C GLY A 208 27.87 21.14 23.78
N ALA A 209 26.94 20.20 23.58
CA ALA A 209 25.51 20.46 23.82
C ALA A 209 25.13 20.08 25.26
N THR A 210 24.99 21.07 26.12
CA THR A 210 24.40 20.91 27.47
C THR A 210 23.03 20.24 27.37
N PRO A 211 22.73 19.19 28.15
CA PRO A 211 21.40 18.60 28.17
C PRO A 211 20.43 19.60 28.81
N GLU A 212 19.42 20.03 28.06
CA GLU A 212 18.24 20.67 28.64
C GLU A 212 17.57 19.68 29.59
N ALA A 213 17.33 20.13 30.81
CA ALA A 213 16.77 19.33 31.88
C ALA A 213 15.37 18.82 31.50
N GLU A 214 15.20 17.49 31.46
CA GLU A 214 13.88 16.85 31.44
C GLU A 214 13.11 17.29 32.70
N ASN A 215 11.99 17.98 32.46
CA ASN A 215 11.03 18.37 33.49
C ASN A 215 10.32 17.12 34.01
N VAL A 216 10.81 16.57 35.12
CA VAL A 216 10.15 15.49 35.86
C VAL A 216 8.93 16.10 36.55
N ALA A 217 7.74 15.72 36.08
CA ALA A 217 6.49 16.06 36.75
C ALA A 217 6.46 15.45 38.17
N PRO A 218 6.00 16.19 39.19
CA PRO A 218 5.98 15.68 40.56
C PRO A 218 4.88 14.63 40.73
N GLU A 219 5.29 13.53 41.33
CA GLU A 219 4.46 12.46 41.87
C GLU A 219 3.57 13.04 42.99
N VAL A 220 2.25 12.97 42.80
CA VAL A 220 1.28 13.41 43.81
C VAL A 220 1.08 12.26 44.79
N ALA A 221 1.56 12.44 46.02
CA ALA A 221 1.28 11.57 47.16
C ALA A 221 0.31 12.28 48.12
N GLU A 222 -0.69 11.50 48.53
CA GLU A 222 -1.79 11.71 49.50
C GLU A 222 -2.91 12.71 49.17
#